data_AF-A0A285S154-F1
#
_entry.id   AF-A0A285S154-F1
#
_cell.length_a   1.000
_cell.length_b   1.000
_cell.length_c   1.000
_cell.angle_alpha   90.00
_cell.angle_beta   90.00
_cell.angle_gamma   90.00
#
_symmetry.space_group_name_H-M   'P 1'
#
loop_
_entity.id
_entity.type
_entity.pdbx_description
1 polymer ?
#
loop_
_entity_poly.entity_id
_entity_poly.type
_entity_poly.pdbx_seq_one_letter_code
_entity_poly.pdbx_strand_id
1 'polypeptide(L)'
;MNKIKRILGGGGRFIVLLLLIAITFSYAMFQGGFVSWFLFYTISPFLLYSLLLSFAPIQIGEVHCEIKPSKLHRGDSAQVKISFQNKSWFPFVFLTVKELDSTTGPSQIFFVGWKRKFEWTYELHDVERGAIQFKGLHLTVTDFFGWTIRNKVIQENKTVLVYPKLSEIKYKPLQLQFEHGSINAPFSMVKDTSIVTGVRDYQAGDKFSWIHWKSFAKNATLRTKEFEDRQTQEIMLVIDQSTDKNFDDVVDLVASIITSVVKNHGDISFLSSGEKRYYSPKIKTHSQLEKVMQHLATIRSDTKKAIDATLANEVGLIKTASLIIVTGEVTDGLKQFFSKSSSFTRGIICFEVTDQEKQVRTIANVKVMPISKGKFEQAFTEVVKP
;
A
#
# COMPACT_ATOMS: atom_id res chain seq x y z
N MET A 1 10.69 -27.11 -34.59
CA MET A 1 11.19 -27.03 -33.20
C MET A 1 10.17 -27.37 -32.10
N ASN A 2 8.88 -27.02 -32.20
CA ASN A 2 7.91 -27.27 -31.11
C ASN A 2 7.52 -28.75 -30.90
N LYS A 3 7.52 -29.59 -31.95
CA LYS A 3 7.26 -31.05 -31.81
C LYS A 3 8.39 -31.79 -31.07
N ILE A 4 9.65 -31.40 -31.31
CA ILE A 4 10.83 -31.95 -30.63
C ILE A 4 10.81 -31.57 -29.13
N LYS A 5 10.50 -30.32 -28.80
CA LYS A 5 10.33 -29.88 -27.39
C LYS A 5 9.20 -30.64 -26.66
N ARG A 6 8.14 -31.05 -27.37
CA ARG A 6 7.02 -31.82 -26.81
C ARG A 6 7.38 -33.29 -26.57
N ILE A 7 8.21 -33.88 -27.44
CA ILE A 7 8.78 -35.22 -27.24
C ILE A 7 9.81 -35.18 -26.10
N LEU A 8 10.62 -34.13 -25.99
CA LEU A 8 11.52 -33.85 -24.84
C LEU A 8 10.80 -33.38 -23.56
N GLY A 9 9.49 -33.60 -23.45
CA GLY A 9 8.79 -33.52 -22.16
C GLY A 9 9.30 -34.58 -21.18
N GLY A 10 8.80 -34.58 -19.93
CA GLY A 10 9.29 -35.46 -18.87
C GLY A 10 9.35 -36.94 -19.27
N GLY A 11 8.35 -37.43 -20.02
CA GLY A 11 8.31 -38.82 -20.50
C GLY A 11 9.33 -39.15 -21.61
N GLY A 12 9.58 -38.26 -22.57
CA GLY A 12 10.55 -38.57 -23.63
C GLY A 12 12.00 -38.32 -23.23
N ARG A 13 12.28 -37.45 -22.25
CA ARG A 13 13.61 -37.37 -21.62
C ARG A 13 14.00 -38.69 -20.95
N PHE A 14 13.04 -39.32 -20.27
CA PHE A 14 13.24 -40.65 -19.69
C PHE A 14 13.53 -41.73 -20.74
N ILE A 15 12.81 -41.73 -21.86
CA ILE A 15 13.07 -42.67 -22.97
C ILE A 15 14.45 -42.42 -23.58
N VAL A 16 14.84 -41.16 -23.79
CA VAL A 16 16.17 -40.80 -24.29
C VAL A 16 17.26 -41.31 -23.34
N LEU A 17 17.06 -41.19 -22.02
CA LEU A 17 17.99 -41.75 -21.03
C LEU A 17 18.13 -43.27 -21.15
N LEU A 18 17.03 -44.01 -21.26
CA LEU A 18 17.06 -45.46 -21.44
C LEU A 18 17.75 -45.85 -22.76
N LEU A 19 17.49 -45.12 -23.85
CA LEU A 19 18.17 -45.33 -25.12
C LEU A 19 19.66 -45.04 -25.02
N LEU A 20 20.07 -43.98 -24.32
CA LEU A 20 21.48 -43.64 -24.13
C LEU A 20 22.21 -44.72 -23.33
N ILE A 21 21.56 -45.26 -22.28
CA ILE A 21 22.06 -46.43 -21.54
C ILE A 21 22.20 -47.65 -22.47
N ALA A 22 21.16 -47.97 -23.26
CA ALA A 22 21.18 -49.11 -24.16
C ALA A 22 22.25 -48.98 -25.27
N ILE A 23 22.41 -47.80 -25.85
CA ILE A 23 23.40 -47.52 -26.90
C ILE A 23 24.83 -47.62 -26.34
N THR A 24 25.09 -47.01 -25.18
CA THR A 24 26.42 -47.06 -24.56
C THR A 24 26.78 -48.48 -24.12
N PHE A 25 25.81 -49.24 -23.59
CA PHE A 25 25.99 -50.66 -23.29
C PHE A 25 26.24 -51.49 -24.55
N SER A 26 25.43 -51.30 -25.61
CA SER A 26 25.58 -51.97 -26.89
C SER A 26 26.97 -51.70 -27.50
N TYR A 27 27.41 -50.44 -27.52
CA TYR A 27 28.74 -50.06 -28.00
C TYR A 27 29.85 -50.80 -27.23
N ALA A 28 29.79 -50.82 -25.90
CA ALA A 28 30.75 -51.53 -25.07
C ALA A 28 30.76 -53.05 -25.33
N MET A 29 29.58 -53.65 -25.54
CA MET A 29 29.42 -55.09 -25.76
C MET A 29 29.89 -55.54 -27.16
N PHE A 30 29.53 -54.80 -28.23
CA PHE A 30 29.82 -55.19 -29.62
C PHE A 30 31.23 -54.83 -30.07
N GLN A 31 31.75 -53.65 -29.71
CA GLN A 31 33.13 -53.28 -30.07
C GLN A 31 34.15 -53.97 -29.15
N GLY A 32 33.81 -54.12 -27.86
CA GLY A 32 34.71 -54.66 -26.86
C GLY A 32 35.95 -53.79 -26.62
N GLY A 33 36.93 -54.36 -25.92
CA GLY A 33 38.21 -53.71 -25.62
C GLY A 33 38.18 -52.73 -24.43
N PHE A 34 39.36 -52.34 -23.96
CA PHE A 34 39.52 -51.51 -22.77
C PHE A 34 38.81 -50.15 -22.88
N VAL A 35 38.94 -49.47 -24.02
CA VAL A 35 38.42 -48.11 -24.22
C VAL A 35 36.89 -48.06 -24.16
N SER A 36 36.21 -49.03 -24.79
CA SER A 36 34.74 -49.05 -24.85
C SER A 36 34.13 -49.31 -23.47
N TRP A 37 34.70 -50.25 -22.71
CA TRP A 37 34.30 -50.51 -21.33
C TRP A 37 34.62 -49.35 -20.39
N PHE A 38 35.79 -48.71 -20.55
CA PHE A 38 36.16 -47.52 -19.79
C PHE A 38 35.15 -46.38 -19.96
N LEU A 39 34.73 -46.10 -21.20
CA LEU A 39 33.71 -45.08 -21.49
C LEU A 39 32.38 -45.44 -20.84
N PHE A 40 31.93 -46.69 -20.96
CA PHE A 40 30.69 -47.15 -20.34
C PHE A 40 30.70 -46.97 -18.82
N TYR A 41 31.76 -47.41 -18.14
CA TYR A 41 31.87 -47.27 -16.69
C TYR A 41 32.01 -45.81 -16.23
N THR A 42 32.58 -44.94 -17.06
CA THR A 42 32.70 -43.51 -16.73
C THR A 42 31.34 -42.79 -16.82
N ILE A 43 30.53 -43.13 -17.83
CA ILE A 43 29.23 -42.46 -18.06
C ILE A 43 28.10 -43.09 -17.21
N SER A 44 28.19 -44.39 -16.92
CA SER A 44 27.17 -45.15 -16.18
C SER A 44 26.72 -44.52 -14.86
N PRO A 45 27.61 -44.01 -13.98
CA PRO A 45 27.20 -43.33 -12.74
C PRO A 45 26.31 -42.10 -12.98
N PHE A 46 26.59 -41.32 -14.03
CA PHE A 46 25.79 -40.13 -14.36
C PHE A 46 24.41 -40.52 -14.92
N LEU A 47 24.35 -41.56 -15.75
CA LEU A 47 23.09 -42.07 -16.27
C LEU A 47 22.24 -42.71 -15.18
N LEU A 48 22.85 -43.51 -14.31
CA LEU A 48 22.19 -44.12 -13.18
C LEU A 48 21.70 -43.07 -12.18
N TYR A 49 22.50 -42.03 -11.90
CA TYR A 49 22.06 -40.88 -11.10
C TYR A 49 20.83 -40.20 -11.72
N SER A 50 20.88 -39.89 -13.02
CA SER A 50 19.77 -39.26 -13.73
C SER A 50 18.51 -40.12 -13.70
N LEU A 51 18.66 -41.44 -13.88
CA LEU A 51 17.55 -42.40 -13.81
C LEU A 51 16.93 -42.45 -12.40
N LEU A 52 17.75 -42.53 -11.35
CA LEU A 52 17.29 -42.52 -9.96
C LEU A 52 16.58 -41.19 -9.63
N LEU A 53 17.11 -40.06 -10.09
CA LEU A 53 16.51 -38.74 -9.90
C LEU A 53 15.10 -38.65 -10.51
N SER A 54 14.84 -39.35 -11.62
CA SER A 54 13.52 -39.37 -12.27
C SER A 54 12.42 -39.88 -11.34
N PHE A 55 12.75 -40.85 -10.48
CA PHE A 55 11.84 -41.49 -9.52
C PHE A 55 11.99 -41.00 -8.08
N ALA A 56 13.05 -40.26 -7.78
CA ALA A 56 13.32 -39.78 -6.43
C ALA A 56 12.17 -38.86 -5.94
N PRO A 57 11.63 -39.08 -4.73
CA PRO A 57 10.62 -38.21 -4.17
C PRO A 57 11.24 -36.86 -3.79
N ILE A 58 10.65 -35.76 -4.30
CA ILE A 58 11.04 -34.40 -3.92
C ILE A 58 10.21 -33.97 -2.72
N GLN A 59 10.81 -34.05 -1.53
CA GLN A 59 10.23 -33.66 -0.25
C GLN A 59 10.92 -32.40 0.24
N ILE A 60 10.55 -31.25 -0.33
CA ILE A 60 10.92 -29.95 0.20
C ILE A 60 9.72 -29.44 1.00
N GLY A 61 9.95 -29.04 2.24
CA GLY A 61 8.93 -28.56 3.16
C GLY A 61 9.45 -27.42 4.03
N GLU A 62 8.58 -26.89 4.90
CA GLU A 62 8.89 -25.78 5.81
C GLU A 62 9.42 -24.55 5.07
N VAL A 63 8.71 -24.14 4.01
CA VAL A 63 9.01 -22.89 3.31
C VAL A 63 8.54 -21.74 4.18
N HIS A 64 9.48 -20.92 4.65
CA HIS A 64 9.18 -19.71 5.40
C HIS A 64 9.72 -18.51 4.66
N CYS A 65 8.82 -17.58 4.36
CA CYS A 65 9.18 -16.27 3.84
C CYS A 65 9.15 -15.25 4.99
N GLU A 66 10.21 -14.48 5.15
CA GLU A 66 10.30 -13.34 6.06
C GLU A 66 10.58 -12.08 5.23
N ILE A 67 9.84 -11.00 5.46
CA ILE A 67 10.01 -9.72 4.75
C ILE A 67 10.29 -8.68 5.82
N LYS A 68 11.42 -7.96 5.68
CA LYS A 68 11.87 -6.93 6.61
C LYS A 68 12.10 -5.60 5.87
N PRO A 69 11.68 -4.46 6.43
CA PRO A 69 10.86 -4.29 7.65
C PRO A 69 9.41 -4.79 7.50
N SER A 70 8.69 -4.97 8.62
CA SER A 70 7.30 -5.46 8.62
C SER A 70 6.26 -4.41 8.22
N LYS A 71 6.61 -3.12 8.38
CA LYS A 71 5.86 -1.98 7.85
C LYS A 71 6.73 -1.33 6.78
N LEU A 72 6.21 -1.30 5.55
CA LEU A 72 6.85 -0.69 4.39
C LEU A 72 6.02 0.50 3.93
N HIS A 73 6.67 1.53 3.42
CA HIS A 73 6.03 2.63 2.71
C HIS A 73 6.52 2.65 1.26
N ARG A 74 5.75 3.33 0.39
CA ARG A 74 6.10 3.52 -1.01
C ARG A 74 7.50 4.16 -1.12
N GLY A 75 8.36 3.53 -1.91
CA GLY A 75 9.75 3.94 -2.11
C GLY A 75 10.76 3.38 -1.10
N ASP A 76 10.31 2.62 -0.10
CA ASP A 76 11.22 1.91 0.81
C ASP A 76 11.92 0.76 0.08
N SER A 77 12.98 0.23 0.69
CA SER A 77 13.58 -1.05 0.30
C SER A 77 13.23 -2.13 1.31
N ALA A 78 12.97 -3.34 0.82
CA ALA A 78 12.63 -4.50 1.63
C ALA A 78 13.59 -5.67 1.36
N GLN A 79 14.02 -6.35 2.42
CA GLN A 79 14.74 -7.61 2.32
C GLN A 79 13.75 -8.77 2.45
N VAL A 80 13.73 -9.63 1.44
CA VAL A 80 12.95 -10.87 1.44
C VAL A 80 13.90 -12.03 1.71
N LYS A 81 13.73 -12.68 2.86
CA LYS A 81 14.48 -13.88 3.26
C LYS A 81 13.56 -15.10 3.14
N ILE A 82 13.96 -16.04 2.30
CA ILE A 82 13.29 -17.32 2.09
C ILE A 82 14.15 -18.41 2.74
N SER A 83 13.55 -19.22 3.60
CA SER A 83 14.17 -20.42 4.15
C SER A 83 13.32 -21.63 3.86
N PHE A 84 13.97 -22.77 3.60
CA PHE A 84 13.29 -24.04 3.35
C PHE A 84 14.16 -25.24 3.71
N GLN A 85 13.51 -26.39 3.95
CA GLN A 85 14.18 -27.62 4.31
C GLN A 85 13.99 -28.72 3.25
N ASN A 86 15.10 -29.33 2.83
CA ASN A 86 15.10 -30.52 1.98
C ASN A 86 15.09 -31.80 2.84
N LYS A 87 13.93 -32.47 2.91
CA LYS A 87 13.72 -33.76 3.60
C LYS A 87 13.88 -34.96 2.67
N SER A 88 14.17 -34.75 1.38
CA SER A 88 14.32 -35.83 0.40
C SER A 88 15.50 -36.74 0.75
N TRP A 89 15.32 -38.07 0.79
CA TRP A 89 16.46 -38.98 1.02
C TRP A 89 17.53 -38.79 -0.06
N PHE A 90 17.13 -38.65 -1.32
CA PHE A 90 18.04 -38.55 -2.46
C PHE A 90 18.84 -37.22 -2.48
N PRO A 91 20.18 -37.27 -2.68
CA PRO A 91 21.01 -36.06 -2.76
C PRO A 91 20.86 -35.37 -4.12
N PHE A 92 20.24 -34.19 -4.12
CA PHE A 92 20.17 -33.37 -5.32
C PHE A 92 21.53 -32.73 -5.60
N VAL A 93 21.92 -32.64 -6.86
CA VAL A 93 23.13 -31.87 -7.22
C VAL A 93 22.75 -30.41 -7.35
N PHE A 94 21.81 -30.10 -8.25
CA PHE A 94 21.33 -28.75 -8.52
C PHE A 94 19.87 -28.57 -8.15
N LEU A 95 19.58 -27.52 -7.38
CA LEU A 95 18.23 -27.05 -7.09
C LEU A 95 18.13 -25.58 -7.48
N THR A 96 17.31 -25.28 -8.48
CA THR A 96 16.94 -23.91 -8.84
C THR A 96 15.65 -23.55 -8.11
N VAL A 97 15.66 -22.42 -7.41
CA VAL A 97 14.51 -21.88 -6.68
C VAL A 97 14.09 -20.59 -7.35
N LYS A 98 12.80 -20.48 -7.65
CA LYS A 98 12.16 -19.29 -8.19
C LYS A 98 10.90 -18.98 -7.39
N GLU A 99 10.55 -17.72 -7.27
CA GLU A 99 9.26 -17.34 -6.71
C GLU A 99 8.12 -17.68 -7.70
N LEU A 100 6.99 -18.13 -7.16
CA LEU A 100 5.81 -18.47 -7.96
C LEU A 100 5.19 -17.20 -8.56
N ASP A 101 4.75 -17.27 -9.83
CA ASP A 101 4.20 -16.16 -10.65
C ASP A 101 5.17 -15.02 -11.02
N SER A 102 6.43 -15.06 -10.58
CA SER A 102 7.41 -14.05 -10.97
C SER A 102 8.12 -14.46 -12.25
N THR A 103 7.66 -13.94 -13.41
CA THR A 103 8.22 -14.26 -14.74
C THR A 103 9.65 -13.75 -14.91
N THR A 104 9.98 -12.62 -14.29
CA THR A 104 11.32 -12.00 -14.24
C THR A 104 11.86 -11.92 -12.81
N GLY A 105 11.27 -12.70 -11.90
CA GLY A 105 11.64 -12.68 -10.50
C GLY A 105 13.08 -13.10 -10.25
N PRO A 106 13.61 -12.76 -9.07
CA PRO A 106 14.91 -13.25 -8.66
C PRO A 106 14.87 -14.78 -8.66
N SER A 107 15.99 -15.41 -9.00
CA SER A 107 16.13 -16.87 -8.99
C SER A 107 17.49 -17.25 -8.47
N GLN A 108 17.56 -18.31 -7.68
CA GLN A 108 18.80 -18.77 -7.09
C GLN A 108 19.03 -20.25 -7.37
N ILE A 109 20.27 -20.58 -7.73
CA ILE A 109 20.71 -21.97 -7.93
C ILE A 109 21.52 -22.38 -6.71
N PHE A 110 21.16 -23.52 -6.12
CA PHE A 110 21.85 -24.14 -5.00
C PHE A 110 22.53 -25.44 -5.44
N PHE A 111 23.78 -25.58 -5.01
CA PHE A 111 24.44 -26.87 -4.92
C PHE A 111 23.98 -27.54 -3.61
N VAL A 112 23.18 -28.59 -3.72
CA VAL A 112 22.49 -29.18 -2.56
C VAL A 112 23.38 -30.22 -1.87
N GLY A 113 23.81 -31.24 -2.61
CA GLY A 113 24.51 -32.40 -2.04
C GLY A 113 23.70 -33.03 -0.90
N TRP A 114 24.29 -33.10 0.29
CA TRP A 114 23.64 -33.59 1.51
C TRP A 114 23.07 -32.47 2.40
N LYS A 115 23.20 -31.20 1.99
CA LYS A 115 22.73 -30.06 2.77
C LYS A 115 21.20 -30.11 2.87
N ARG A 116 20.69 -29.90 4.08
CA ARG A 116 19.26 -30.03 4.40
C ARG A 116 18.55 -28.70 4.55
N LYS A 117 19.25 -27.62 4.89
CA LYS A 117 18.69 -26.29 5.14
C LYS A 117 19.23 -25.29 4.13
N PHE A 118 18.36 -24.49 3.55
CA PHE A 118 18.71 -23.48 2.57
C PHE A 118 18.09 -22.15 2.97
N GLU A 119 18.86 -21.09 2.74
CA GLU A 119 18.42 -19.71 2.93
C GLU A 119 18.80 -18.92 1.68
N TRP A 120 17.89 -18.05 1.28
CA TRP A 120 18.04 -17.16 0.14
C TRP A 120 17.50 -15.80 0.52
N THR A 121 18.29 -14.75 0.33
CA THR A 121 17.85 -13.37 0.55
C THR A 121 17.98 -12.60 -0.74
N TYR A 122 16.98 -11.78 -1.06
CA TYR A 122 17.04 -10.78 -2.12
C TYR A 122 16.43 -9.47 -1.65
N GLU A 123 16.79 -8.37 -2.32
CA GLU A 123 16.31 -7.03 -2.01
C GLU A 123 15.29 -6.58 -3.05
N LEU A 124 14.22 -5.97 -2.57
CA LEU A 124 13.26 -5.20 -3.34
C LEU A 124 13.58 -3.73 -3.09
N HIS A 125 13.85 -2.98 -4.15
CA HIS A 125 14.08 -1.54 -4.08
C HIS A 125 12.86 -0.80 -4.62
N ASP A 126 12.63 0.40 -4.10
CA ASP A 126 11.58 1.32 -4.56
C ASP A 126 10.20 0.65 -4.62
N VAL A 127 9.78 0.03 -3.51
CA VAL A 127 8.53 -0.75 -3.50
C VAL A 127 7.32 0.12 -3.79
N GLU A 128 6.44 -0.35 -4.68
CA GLU A 128 5.19 0.32 -4.98
C GLU A 128 4.16 0.13 -3.85
N ARG A 129 3.28 1.12 -3.68
CA ARG A 129 2.16 1.08 -2.73
C ARG A 129 1.20 -0.06 -3.12
N GLY A 130 0.77 -0.86 -2.15
CA GLY A 130 -0.08 -2.01 -2.45
C GLY A 130 0.09 -3.17 -1.49
N ALA A 131 -0.30 -4.35 -1.95
CA ALA A 131 -0.07 -5.61 -1.26
C ALA A 131 0.97 -6.43 -2.04
N ILE A 132 2.14 -6.63 -1.46
CA ILE A 132 3.14 -7.57 -1.97
C ILE A 132 2.71 -8.97 -1.53
N GLN A 133 2.54 -9.88 -2.50
CA GLN A 133 2.11 -11.25 -2.25
C GLN A 133 3.21 -12.23 -2.65
N PHE A 134 3.78 -12.90 -1.66
CA PHE A 134 4.56 -14.11 -1.86
C PHE A 134 3.59 -15.29 -1.93
N LYS A 135 3.56 -16.01 -3.06
CA LYS A 135 2.63 -17.14 -3.27
C LYS A 135 3.28 -18.52 -3.09
N GLY A 136 4.60 -18.55 -3.00
CA GLY A 136 5.38 -19.78 -2.83
C GLY A 136 6.54 -19.89 -3.80
N LEU A 137 7.03 -21.11 -3.98
CA LEU A 137 8.24 -21.41 -4.73
C LEU A 137 7.99 -22.40 -5.87
N HIS A 138 8.56 -22.10 -7.02
CA HIS A 138 8.77 -23.04 -8.12
C HIS A 138 10.19 -23.59 -8.04
N LEU A 139 10.31 -24.87 -7.70
CA LEU A 139 11.55 -25.58 -7.51
C LEU A 139 11.83 -26.45 -8.74
N THR A 140 13.04 -26.35 -9.27
CA THR A 140 13.51 -27.17 -10.38
C THR A 140 14.78 -27.91 -9.97
N VAL A 141 14.70 -29.24 -9.91
CA VAL A 141 15.84 -30.12 -9.64
C VAL A 141 16.37 -30.67 -10.96
N THR A 142 17.69 -30.62 -11.13
CA THR A 142 18.36 -31.02 -12.37
C THR A 142 19.63 -31.82 -12.07
N ASP A 143 19.98 -32.75 -12.96
CA ASP A 143 21.26 -33.46 -12.94
C ASP A 143 22.41 -32.65 -13.56
N PHE A 144 23.60 -33.25 -13.71
CA PHE A 144 24.79 -32.59 -14.27
C PHE A 144 24.65 -32.16 -15.74
N PHE A 145 23.83 -32.85 -16.53
CA PHE A 145 23.75 -32.68 -17.97
C PHE A 145 22.38 -32.17 -18.47
N GLY A 146 21.44 -31.93 -17.56
CA GLY A 146 20.06 -31.56 -17.86
C GLY A 146 19.21 -32.69 -18.45
N TRP A 147 19.63 -33.96 -18.34
CA TRP A 147 18.87 -35.08 -18.90
C TRP A 147 17.56 -35.31 -18.15
N THR A 148 17.62 -35.25 -16.82
CA THR A 148 16.44 -35.28 -15.95
C THR A 148 16.21 -33.90 -15.33
N ILE A 149 14.99 -33.38 -15.53
CA ILE A 149 14.51 -32.13 -14.92
C ILE A 149 13.18 -32.41 -14.24
N ARG A 150 13.11 -32.12 -12.94
CA ARG A 150 11.92 -32.34 -12.12
C ARG A 150 11.49 -31.02 -11.50
N ASN A 151 10.22 -30.67 -11.68
CA ASN A 151 9.64 -29.46 -11.10
C ASN A 151 8.74 -29.81 -9.93
N LYS A 152 8.77 -28.98 -8.89
CA LYS A 152 7.86 -29.03 -7.74
C LYS A 152 7.42 -27.62 -7.40
N VAL A 153 6.12 -27.42 -7.25
CA VAL A 153 5.56 -26.18 -6.73
C VAL A 153 5.22 -26.38 -5.27
N ILE A 154 5.62 -25.42 -4.44
CA ILE A 154 5.18 -25.30 -3.05
C ILE A 154 4.42 -23.99 -2.96
N GLN A 155 3.19 -24.06 -2.48
CA GLN A 155 2.37 -22.88 -2.24
C GLN A 155 2.55 -22.45 -0.78
N GLU A 156 2.81 -21.16 -0.60
CA GLU A 156 2.94 -20.51 0.70
C GLU A 156 2.49 -19.06 0.50
N ASN A 157 1.37 -18.69 1.10
CA ASN A 157 0.77 -17.37 0.87
C ASN A 157 1.16 -16.44 2.01
N LYS A 158 2.02 -15.47 1.73
CA LYS A 158 2.36 -14.38 2.64
C LYS A 158 2.10 -13.04 1.98
N THR A 159 1.35 -12.19 2.65
CA THR A 159 1.03 -10.84 2.16
C THR A 159 1.61 -9.80 3.10
N VAL A 160 2.26 -8.77 2.54
CA VAL A 160 2.73 -7.59 3.26
C VAL A 160 2.16 -6.35 2.59
N LEU A 161 1.62 -5.43 3.40
CA LEU A 161 1.10 -4.16 2.92
C LEU A 161 2.21 -3.12 2.86
N VAL A 162 2.27 -2.42 1.74
CA VAL A 162 3.09 -1.24 1.52
C VAL A 162 2.18 -0.02 1.60
N TYR A 163 2.40 0.78 2.63
CA TYR A 163 1.63 1.98 2.94
C TYR A 163 2.03 3.16 2.04
N PRO A 164 1.17 4.18 1.91
CA PRO A 164 1.53 5.41 1.22
C PRO A 164 2.76 6.08 1.85
N LYS A 165 3.56 6.78 1.05
CA LYS A 165 4.70 7.56 1.54
C LYS A 165 4.20 8.74 2.37
N LEU A 166 4.70 8.85 3.60
CA LEU A 166 4.38 9.95 4.49
C LEU A 166 5.37 11.09 4.33
N SER A 167 4.85 12.30 4.12
CA SER A 167 5.62 13.55 4.11
C SER A 167 5.21 14.40 5.31
N GLU A 168 6.17 15.12 5.89
CA GLU A 168 5.86 16.03 6.99
C GLU A 168 5.14 17.27 6.46
N ILE A 169 3.87 17.42 6.83
CA ILE A 169 3.06 18.58 6.42
C ILE A 169 3.02 19.57 7.57
N LYS A 170 3.41 20.83 7.31
CA LYS A 170 3.28 21.94 8.25
C LYS A 170 1.79 22.28 8.41
N TYR A 171 1.15 21.64 9.38
CA TYR A 171 -0.25 21.90 9.68
C TYR A 171 -0.44 23.34 10.14
N LYS A 172 -1.35 24.05 9.47
CA LYS A 172 -1.93 25.29 9.95
C LYS A 172 -3.44 25.09 10.01
N PRO A 173 -4.10 25.44 11.12
CA PRO A 173 -5.56 25.49 11.16
C PRO A 173 -6.05 26.33 9.99
N LEU A 174 -6.93 25.74 9.18
CA LEU A 174 -7.48 26.37 7.99
C LEU A 174 -8.43 27.48 8.41
N GLN A 175 -7.93 28.68 8.71
CA GLN A 175 -8.79 29.87 8.81
C GLN A 175 -9.28 30.23 7.41
N LEU A 176 -10.32 29.53 6.96
CA LEU A 176 -11.06 29.84 5.75
C LEU A 176 -11.88 31.12 6.01
N GLN A 177 -11.21 32.27 5.94
CA GLN A 177 -11.87 33.57 5.82
C GLN A 177 -12.25 33.71 4.34
N PHE A 178 -13.49 33.35 3.99
CA PHE A 178 -14.01 33.71 2.68
C PHE A 178 -14.37 35.20 2.70
N GLU A 179 -13.64 36.02 1.95
CA GLU A 179 -13.92 37.46 1.73
C GLU A 179 -15.16 37.69 0.85
N HIS A 180 -16.21 36.89 1.00
CA HIS A 180 -17.50 37.23 0.42
C HIS A 180 -18.25 38.08 1.43
N GLY A 181 -18.29 39.38 1.14
CA GLY A 181 -19.12 40.34 1.85
C GLY A 181 -20.51 39.76 2.11
N SER A 182 -21.00 39.98 3.33
CA SER A 182 -22.40 39.79 3.75
C SER A 182 -22.94 38.35 3.90
N ILE A 183 -22.12 37.35 4.23
CA ILE A 183 -22.65 36.13 4.88
C ILE A 183 -21.85 35.82 6.14
N ASN A 184 -22.29 36.42 7.25
CA ASN A 184 -22.01 35.93 8.60
C ASN A 184 -22.67 34.55 8.76
N ALA A 185 -22.09 33.51 8.18
CA ALA A 185 -22.39 32.16 8.63
C ALA A 185 -21.84 32.07 10.06
N PRO A 186 -22.67 31.79 11.08
CA PRO A 186 -22.15 31.63 12.42
C PRO A 186 -21.22 30.42 12.38
N PHE A 187 -19.92 30.65 12.46
CA PHE A 187 -19.03 29.66 13.01
C PHE A 187 -19.69 29.24 14.33
N SER A 188 -20.14 27.99 14.43
CA SER A 188 -20.62 27.48 15.71
C SER A 188 -19.39 27.37 16.58
N MET A 189 -19.12 28.46 17.30
CA MET A 189 -18.12 28.53 18.35
C MET A 189 -18.66 27.62 19.46
N VAL A 190 -18.27 26.35 19.39
CA VAL A 190 -18.62 25.39 20.44
C VAL A 190 -17.72 25.74 21.61
N LYS A 191 -18.30 26.44 22.60
CA LYS A 191 -17.63 26.72 23.87
C LYS A 191 -17.18 25.42 24.51
N ASP A 192 -15.87 25.26 24.69
CA ASP A 192 -15.33 24.11 25.38
C ASP A 192 -15.52 24.32 26.89
N THR A 193 -16.57 23.73 27.46
CA THR A 193 -16.90 23.92 28.88
C THR A 193 -15.96 23.19 29.84
N SER A 194 -14.93 22.48 29.32
CA SER A 194 -14.00 21.71 30.16
C SER A 194 -12.92 22.59 30.80
N ILE A 195 -12.58 23.73 30.20
CA ILE A 195 -11.52 24.63 30.65
C ILE A 195 -12.11 26.01 30.94
N VAL A 196 -11.99 26.46 32.20
CA VAL A 196 -12.40 27.80 32.62
C VAL A 196 -11.20 28.73 32.46
N THR A 197 -11.29 29.67 31.53
CA THR A 197 -10.23 30.65 31.23
C THR A 197 -10.31 31.88 32.13
N GLY A 198 -11.51 32.21 32.60
CA GLY A 198 -11.75 33.43 33.37
C GLY A 198 -13.09 33.42 34.09
N VAL A 199 -13.39 34.55 34.71
CA VAL A 199 -14.66 34.78 35.40
C VAL A 199 -15.07 36.21 35.12
N ARG A 200 -16.29 36.41 34.60
CA ARG A 200 -16.88 37.73 34.38
C ARG A 200 -18.14 37.95 35.20
N ASP A 201 -18.61 39.19 35.26
CA ASP A 201 -19.87 39.51 35.91
C ASP A 201 -21.04 38.82 35.20
N TYR A 202 -21.99 38.34 36.01
CA TYR A 202 -23.16 37.64 35.51
C TYR A 202 -24.08 38.60 34.75
N GLN A 203 -24.53 38.18 33.57
CA GLN A 203 -25.55 38.91 32.81
C GLN A 203 -26.83 38.08 32.69
N ALA A 204 -27.97 38.77 32.66
CA ALA A 204 -29.26 38.14 32.47
C ALA A 204 -29.31 37.38 31.13
N GLY A 205 -29.43 36.06 31.18
CA GLY A 205 -29.35 35.17 30.03
C GLY A 205 -28.22 34.13 30.13
N ASP A 206 -27.27 34.31 31.05
CA ASP A 206 -26.25 33.31 31.34
C ASP A 206 -26.85 32.05 31.99
N LYS A 207 -26.35 30.88 31.62
CA LYS A 207 -26.80 29.61 32.21
C LYS A 207 -26.41 29.53 33.68
N PHE A 208 -27.33 29.12 34.55
CA PHE A 208 -27.06 28.91 35.98
C PHE A 208 -25.93 27.90 36.24
N SER A 209 -25.77 26.88 35.38
CA SER A 209 -24.67 25.90 35.50
C SER A 209 -23.28 26.52 35.30
N TRP A 210 -23.20 27.72 34.73
CA TRP A 210 -21.96 28.46 34.49
C TRP A 210 -21.62 29.42 35.64
N ILE A 211 -22.44 29.50 36.69
CA ILE A 211 -22.14 30.34 37.84
C ILE A 211 -20.90 29.82 38.57
N HIS A 212 -19.98 30.72 38.90
CA HIS A 212 -18.80 30.41 39.69
C HIS A 212 -19.11 30.52 41.19
N TRP A 213 -19.71 29.47 41.76
CA TRP A 213 -20.16 29.43 43.16
C TRP A 213 -19.09 29.79 44.19
N LYS A 214 -17.82 29.42 43.94
CA LYS A 214 -16.71 29.76 44.84
C LYS A 214 -16.43 31.26 44.91
N SER A 215 -16.67 32.02 43.83
CA SER A 215 -16.55 33.48 43.86
C SER A 215 -17.76 34.13 44.54
N PHE A 216 -18.96 33.59 44.28
CA PHE A 216 -20.18 34.06 44.91
C PHE A 216 -20.13 33.94 46.44
N ALA A 217 -19.65 32.80 46.95
CA ALA A 217 -19.51 32.56 48.39
C ALA A 217 -18.57 33.53 49.11
N LYS A 218 -17.61 34.16 48.41
CA LYS A 218 -16.66 35.10 49.02
C LYS A 218 -17.12 36.55 48.96
N ASN A 219 -17.70 36.96 47.83
CA ASN A 219 -17.92 38.37 47.52
C ASN A 219 -19.40 38.73 47.35
N ALA A 220 -20.33 37.77 47.59
CA ALA A 220 -21.79 37.91 47.43
C ALA A 220 -22.24 38.47 46.07
N THR A 221 -21.38 38.40 45.05
CA THR A 221 -21.60 38.92 43.70
C THR A 221 -21.64 37.76 42.72
N LEU A 222 -22.69 37.72 41.88
CA LEU A 222 -22.87 36.67 40.88
C LEU A 222 -21.86 36.86 39.76
N ARG A 223 -21.10 35.81 39.48
CA ARG A 223 -20.15 35.78 38.39
C ARG A 223 -20.29 34.51 37.56
N THR A 224 -20.10 34.63 36.26
CA THR A 224 -20.19 33.55 35.28
C THR A 224 -18.78 33.10 34.88
N LYS A 225 -18.55 31.79 34.84
CA LYS A 225 -17.34 31.17 34.30
C LYS A 225 -17.22 31.52 32.82
N GLU A 226 -16.06 32.03 32.42
CA GLU A 226 -15.69 32.13 31.01
C GLU A 226 -14.95 30.86 30.61
N PHE A 227 -15.36 30.32 29.47
CA PHE A 227 -14.81 29.09 28.91
C PHE A 227 -14.01 29.44 27.66
N GLU A 228 -13.04 28.60 27.34
CA GLU A 228 -12.28 28.75 26.10
C GLU A 228 -13.20 28.53 24.88
N ASP A 229 -13.18 29.49 23.96
CA ASP A 229 -13.88 29.40 22.70
C ASP A 229 -13.06 28.56 21.72
N ARG A 230 -13.30 27.25 21.69
CA ARG A 230 -12.66 26.38 20.71
C ARG A 230 -13.40 26.45 19.38
N GLN A 231 -12.77 27.05 18.37
CA GLN A 231 -13.21 26.89 16.99
C GLN A 231 -12.87 25.48 16.49
N THR A 232 -13.73 24.51 16.77
CA THR A 232 -13.57 23.16 16.23
C THR A 232 -13.98 23.17 14.75
N GLN A 233 -12.99 23.19 13.87
CA GLN A 233 -13.19 23.01 12.44
C GLN A 233 -13.20 21.52 12.13
N GLU A 234 -14.34 21.01 11.73
CA GLU A 234 -14.44 19.65 11.21
C GLU A 234 -14.00 19.67 9.74
N ILE A 235 -12.88 19.01 9.45
CA ILE A 235 -12.36 18.88 8.08
C ILE A 235 -12.91 17.58 7.49
N MET A 236 -13.47 17.65 6.29
CA MET A 236 -13.79 16.47 5.49
C MET A 236 -12.79 16.36 4.36
N LEU A 237 -11.94 15.34 4.42
CA LEU A 237 -10.98 15.03 3.37
C LEU A 237 -11.54 13.96 2.44
N VAL A 238 -11.57 14.27 1.15
CA VAL A 238 -12.02 13.37 0.10
C VAL A 238 -10.87 13.06 -0.85
N ILE A 239 -10.64 11.78 -1.09
CA ILE A 239 -9.77 11.33 -2.17
C ILE A 239 -10.59 11.05 -3.44
N ASP A 240 -10.16 11.67 -4.53
CA ASP A 240 -10.67 11.37 -5.86
C ASP A 240 -10.00 10.11 -6.41
N GLN A 241 -10.81 9.11 -6.79
CA GLN A 241 -10.34 7.89 -7.46
C GLN A 241 -10.69 7.87 -8.95
N SER A 242 -11.36 8.89 -9.48
CA SER A 242 -11.84 8.90 -10.86
C SER A 242 -10.73 9.07 -11.90
N THR A 243 -9.51 9.42 -11.47
CA THR A 243 -8.34 9.59 -12.34
C THR A 243 -7.17 8.71 -11.89
N ASP A 244 -6.46 8.17 -12.88
CA ASP A 244 -5.23 7.40 -12.66
C ASP A 244 -3.98 8.28 -12.62
N LYS A 245 -4.09 9.52 -13.12
CA LYS A 245 -2.97 10.45 -13.23
C LYS A 245 -2.45 10.79 -11.84
N ASN A 246 -1.17 10.52 -11.58
CA ASN A 246 -0.51 10.81 -10.30
C ASN A 246 -1.25 10.21 -9.08
N PHE A 247 -1.99 9.11 -9.26
CA PHE A 247 -2.87 8.58 -8.22
C PHE A 247 -2.11 8.18 -6.95
N ASP A 248 -0.95 7.55 -7.06
CA ASP A 248 -0.16 7.21 -5.87
C ASP A 248 0.34 8.45 -5.12
N ASP A 249 0.67 9.53 -5.81
CA ASP A 249 1.08 10.78 -5.19
C ASP A 249 -0.11 11.49 -4.50
N VAL A 250 -1.32 11.37 -5.06
CA VAL A 250 -2.57 11.79 -4.42
C VAL A 250 -2.80 11.01 -3.12
N VAL A 251 -2.60 9.69 -3.16
CA VAL A 251 -2.74 8.83 -1.98
C VAL A 251 -1.70 9.19 -0.91
N ASP A 252 -0.45 9.46 -1.30
CA ASP A 252 0.62 9.90 -0.41
C ASP A 252 0.29 11.25 0.26
N LEU A 253 -0.23 12.21 -0.51
CA LEU A 253 -0.65 13.51 0.01
C LEU A 253 -1.82 13.37 0.99
N VAL A 254 -2.83 12.57 0.65
CA VAL A 254 -3.98 12.29 1.54
C VAL A 254 -3.51 11.65 2.84
N ALA A 255 -2.68 10.62 2.77
CA ALA A 255 -2.12 9.96 3.96
C ALA A 255 -1.34 10.93 4.85
N SER A 256 -0.53 11.80 4.22
CA SER A 256 0.25 12.82 4.90
C SER A 256 -0.63 13.89 5.57
N ILE A 257 -1.72 14.33 4.92
CA ILE A 257 -2.69 15.28 5.48
C ILE A 257 -3.38 14.68 6.70
N ILE A 258 -3.94 13.47 6.59
CA ILE A 258 -4.67 12.84 7.70
C ILE A 258 -3.73 12.64 8.89
N THR A 259 -2.53 12.11 8.63
CA THR A 259 -1.53 11.87 9.68
C THR A 259 -1.13 13.18 10.38
N SER A 260 -0.90 14.26 9.62
CA SER A 260 -0.55 15.56 10.18
C SER A 260 -1.70 16.17 11.00
N VAL A 261 -2.94 16.11 10.51
CA VAL A 261 -4.11 16.65 11.24
C VAL A 261 -4.36 15.88 12.54
N VAL A 262 -4.30 14.54 12.50
CA VAL A 262 -4.47 13.68 13.69
C VAL A 262 -3.35 13.90 14.71
N LYS A 263 -2.09 14.02 14.26
CA LYS A 263 -0.93 14.33 15.13
C LYS A 263 -1.09 15.67 15.85
N ASN A 264 -1.74 16.65 15.21
CA ASN A 264 -2.01 17.97 15.77
C ASN A 264 -3.38 18.06 16.49
N HIS A 265 -4.01 16.93 16.83
CA HIS A 265 -5.30 16.86 17.52
C HIS A 265 -6.46 17.59 16.81
N GLY A 266 -6.42 17.67 15.48
CA GLY A 266 -7.51 18.19 14.67
C GLY A 266 -8.60 17.14 14.42
N ASP A 267 -9.82 17.61 14.15
CA ASP A 267 -10.97 16.75 13.84
C ASP A 267 -11.09 16.57 12.33
N ILE A 268 -10.75 15.38 11.83
CA ILE A 268 -10.81 15.04 10.40
C ILE A 268 -11.69 13.81 10.15
N SER A 269 -12.54 13.91 9.14
CA SER A 269 -13.29 12.80 8.57
C SER A 269 -12.74 12.49 7.18
N PHE A 270 -12.64 11.21 6.82
CA PHE A 270 -12.12 10.77 5.54
C PHE A 270 -13.20 10.07 4.71
N LEU A 271 -13.28 10.40 3.42
CA LEU A 271 -14.16 9.77 2.45
C LEU A 271 -13.39 9.35 1.20
N SER A 272 -13.67 8.14 0.73
CA SER A 272 -13.07 7.54 -0.45
C SER A 272 -14.08 7.46 -1.58
N SER A 273 -13.81 8.08 -2.74
CA SER A 273 -14.74 8.10 -3.88
C SER A 273 -14.72 6.85 -4.78
N GLY A 274 -14.21 5.72 -4.29
CA GLY A 274 -14.06 4.49 -5.07
C GLY A 274 -15.34 3.68 -5.26
N GLU A 275 -15.22 2.53 -5.93
CA GLU A 275 -16.34 1.60 -6.14
C GLU A 275 -17.03 1.22 -4.83
N LYS A 276 -16.22 0.89 -3.81
CA LYS A 276 -16.66 0.59 -2.45
C LYS A 276 -16.63 1.88 -1.63
N ARG A 277 -17.80 2.31 -1.16
CA ARG A 277 -17.94 3.41 -0.20
C ARG A 277 -17.11 3.12 1.04
N TYR A 278 -16.13 3.96 1.31
CA TYR A 278 -15.38 3.95 2.56
C TYR A 278 -15.44 5.33 3.20
N TYR A 279 -15.99 5.38 4.41
CA TYR A 279 -16.13 6.60 5.19
C TYR A 279 -15.66 6.34 6.62
N SER A 280 -14.76 7.19 7.11
CA SER A 280 -14.26 7.16 8.48
C SER A 280 -14.51 8.51 9.15
N PRO A 281 -15.56 8.63 10.00
CA PRO A 281 -15.86 9.87 10.70
C PRO A 281 -14.88 10.10 11.86
N LYS A 282 -14.54 11.37 12.11
CA LYS A 282 -13.87 11.85 13.34
C LYS A 282 -12.68 10.97 13.77
N ILE A 283 -11.68 10.89 12.90
CA ILE A 283 -10.44 10.16 13.14
C ILE A 283 -9.67 10.90 14.24
N LYS A 284 -9.62 10.31 15.44
CA LYS A 284 -8.88 10.88 16.60
C LYS A 284 -7.85 9.91 17.18
N THR A 285 -8.08 8.61 17.00
CA THR A 285 -7.27 7.55 17.60
C THR A 285 -6.29 6.94 16.60
N HIS A 286 -5.18 6.41 17.12
CA HIS A 286 -4.19 5.68 16.31
C HIS A 286 -4.82 4.47 15.58
N SER A 287 -5.75 3.75 16.22
CA SER A 287 -6.43 2.61 15.60
C SER A 287 -7.32 3.01 14.41
N GLN A 288 -8.02 4.15 14.50
CA GLN A 288 -8.79 4.68 13.37
C GLN A 288 -7.86 5.12 12.23
N LEU A 289 -6.76 5.81 12.56
CA LEU A 289 -5.76 6.22 11.57
C LEU A 289 -5.18 4.99 10.85
N GLU A 290 -4.84 3.93 11.58
CA GLU A 290 -4.29 2.71 11.00
C GLU A 290 -5.27 2.02 10.03
N LYS A 291 -6.57 1.99 10.35
CA LYS A 291 -7.60 1.48 9.43
C LYS A 291 -7.67 2.28 8.13
N VAL A 292 -7.56 3.61 8.22
CA VAL A 292 -7.54 4.48 7.03
C VAL A 292 -6.26 4.26 6.22
N MET A 293 -5.12 4.13 6.88
CA MET A 293 -3.84 3.85 6.22
C MET A 293 -3.84 2.49 5.49
N GLN A 294 -4.44 1.45 6.08
CA GLN A 294 -4.64 0.15 5.42
C GLN A 294 -5.56 0.25 4.20
N HIS A 295 -6.63 1.04 4.29
CA HIS A 295 -7.48 1.32 3.15
C HIS A 295 -6.69 2.04 2.05
N LEU A 296 -5.97 3.12 2.38
CA LEU A 296 -5.11 3.85 1.45
C LEU A 296 -4.00 2.98 0.83
N ALA A 297 -3.50 1.97 1.53
CA ALA A 297 -2.54 1.01 0.97
C ALA A 297 -3.13 0.11 -0.12
N THR A 298 -4.45 -0.12 -0.16
CA THR A 298 -5.09 -1.11 -1.04
C THR A 298 -5.95 -0.53 -2.16
N ILE A 299 -6.33 0.75 -2.06
CA ILE A 299 -7.12 1.42 -3.11
C ILE A 299 -6.38 1.55 -4.44
N ARG A 300 -7.13 1.57 -5.52
CA ARG A 300 -6.66 1.84 -6.89
C ARG A 300 -7.57 2.91 -7.51
N SER A 301 -7.10 3.52 -8.58
CA SER A 301 -7.93 4.39 -9.42
C SER A 301 -9.10 3.57 -10.00
N ASP A 302 -10.28 4.20 -10.04
CA ASP A 302 -11.49 3.68 -10.66
C ASP A 302 -12.02 4.73 -11.65
N THR A 303 -11.54 4.67 -12.88
CA THR A 303 -11.91 5.60 -13.95
C THR A 303 -13.35 5.43 -14.45
N LYS A 304 -14.07 4.40 -14.00
CA LYS A 304 -15.45 4.14 -14.44
C LYS A 304 -16.48 4.96 -13.67
N LYS A 305 -16.19 5.37 -12.44
CA LYS A 305 -17.09 6.16 -11.60
C LYS A 305 -16.66 7.63 -11.57
N ALA A 306 -17.61 8.50 -11.92
CA ALA A 306 -17.44 9.93 -11.75
C ALA A 306 -17.62 10.32 -10.27
N ILE A 307 -16.73 11.18 -9.79
CA ILE A 307 -16.69 11.65 -8.39
C ILE A 307 -17.95 12.43 -7.99
N ASP A 308 -18.57 13.13 -8.95
CA ASP A 308 -19.74 13.98 -8.73
C ASP A 308 -20.95 13.20 -8.23
N ALA A 309 -21.18 11.99 -8.75
CA ALA A 309 -22.24 11.10 -8.28
C ALA A 309 -22.04 10.68 -6.83
N THR A 310 -20.79 10.37 -6.44
CA THR A 310 -20.46 9.97 -5.06
C THR A 310 -20.63 11.15 -4.11
N LEU A 311 -20.13 12.33 -4.48
CA LEU A 311 -20.24 13.53 -3.67
C LEU A 311 -21.69 14.04 -3.55
N ALA A 312 -22.51 13.91 -4.60
CA ALA A 312 -23.92 14.29 -4.57
C ALA A 312 -24.73 13.47 -3.55
N ASN A 313 -24.36 12.20 -3.33
CA ASN A 313 -25.00 11.34 -2.34
C ASN A 313 -24.60 11.69 -0.89
N GLU A 314 -23.49 12.41 -0.69
CA GLU A 314 -22.93 12.72 0.63
C GLU A 314 -23.08 14.20 1.02
N VAL A 315 -23.91 14.97 0.28
CA VAL A 315 -24.11 16.42 0.48
C VAL A 315 -24.47 16.78 1.92
N GLY A 316 -25.22 15.92 2.63
CA GLY A 316 -25.56 16.12 4.04
C GLY A 316 -24.34 16.17 4.97
N LEU A 317 -23.35 15.31 4.74
CA LEU A 317 -22.11 15.28 5.52
C LEU A 317 -21.17 16.42 5.10
N ILE A 318 -21.15 16.77 3.82
CA ILE A 318 -20.26 17.80 3.27
C ILE A 318 -20.68 19.21 3.76
N LYS A 319 -21.97 19.46 4.01
CA LYS A 319 -22.46 20.77 4.48
C LYS A 319 -21.99 21.13 5.89
N THR A 320 -21.61 20.16 6.71
CA THR A 320 -21.21 20.38 8.11
C THR A 320 -19.71 20.50 8.29
N ALA A 321 -18.89 20.45 7.23
CA ALA A 321 -17.44 20.46 7.33
C ALA A 321 -16.80 21.36 6.28
N SER A 322 -15.57 21.80 6.53
CA SER A 322 -14.73 22.37 5.47
C SER A 322 -14.22 21.22 4.60
N LEU A 323 -14.51 21.30 3.30
CA LEU A 323 -14.22 20.22 2.36
C LEU A 323 -12.83 20.40 1.74
N ILE A 324 -12.00 19.37 1.85
CA ILE A 324 -10.73 19.27 1.12
C ILE A 324 -10.85 18.10 0.16
N ILE A 325 -10.65 18.35 -1.13
CA ILE A 325 -10.64 17.32 -2.18
C ILE A 325 -9.22 17.21 -2.71
N VAL A 326 -8.67 16.00 -2.79
CA VAL A 326 -7.37 15.74 -3.42
C VAL A 326 -7.58 14.90 -4.67
N THR A 327 -7.08 15.39 -5.80
CA THR A 327 -7.18 14.73 -7.10
C THR A 327 -5.89 14.89 -7.90
N GLY A 328 -5.64 13.98 -8.84
CA GLY A 328 -4.52 14.10 -9.78
C GLY A 328 -4.86 14.94 -11.00
N GLU A 329 -6.15 15.16 -11.27
CA GLU A 329 -6.63 15.96 -12.39
C GLU A 329 -8.03 16.48 -12.12
N VAL A 330 -8.25 17.77 -12.39
CA VAL A 330 -9.57 18.38 -12.28
C VAL A 330 -10.43 17.97 -13.48
N THR A 331 -11.14 16.85 -13.35
CA THR A 331 -12.07 16.32 -14.35
C THR A 331 -13.29 17.20 -14.54
N ASP A 332 -14.00 17.07 -15.66
CA ASP A 332 -15.21 17.85 -15.92
C ASP A 332 -16.35 17.52 -14.94
N GLY A 333 -16.43 16.28 -14.43
CA GLY A 333 -17.36 15.93 -13.36
C GLY A 333 -17.08 16.71 -12.08
N LEU A 334 -15.81 16.87 -11.73
CA LEU A 334 -15.38 17.63 -10.56
C LEU A 334 -15.65 19.15 -10.74
N LYS A 335 -15.48 19.69 -11.95
CA LYS A 335 -15.90 21.07 -12.29
C LYS A 335 -17.42 21.26 -12.19
N GLN A 336 -18.21 20.29 -12.67
CA GLN A 336 -19.67 20.32 -12.53
C GLN A 336 -20.08 20.30 -11.06
N PHE A 337 -19.43 19.47 -10.25
CA PHE A 337 -19.64 19.46 -8.80
C PHE A 337 -19.34 20.84 -8.19
N PHE A 338 -18.22 21.48 -8.54
CA PHE A 338 -17.89 22.83 -8.06
C PHE A 338 -18.93 23.87 -8.43
N SER A 339 -19.48 23.82 -9.65
CA SER A 339 -20.52 24.76 -10.08
C SER A 339 -21.83 24.59 -9.31
N LYS A 340 -22.23 23.35 -9.00
CA LYS A 340 -23.42 23.02 -8.18
C LYS A 340 -23.21 23.30 -6.69
N SER A 341 -21.95 23.36 -6.26
CA SER A 341 -21.52 23.50 -4.87
C SER A 341 -21.36 24.95 -4.41
N SER A 342 -21.90 25.92 -5.15
CA SER A 342 -21.88 27.34 -4.77
C SER A 342 -22.59 27.63 -3.44
N SER A 343 -23.46 26.74 -2.95
CA SER A 343 -24.21 26.88 -1.70
C SER A 343 -23.49 26.39 -0.43
N PHE A 344 -22.26 25.86 -0.52
CA PHE A 344 -21.56 25.34 0.66
C PHE A 344 -20.98 26.49 1.50
N THR A 345 -21.49 26.64 2.73
CA THR A 345 -21.16 27.75 3.64
C THR A 345 -19.78 27.66 4.28
N ARG A 346 -19.16 26.47 4.35
CA ARG A 346 -17.87 26.22 5.01
C ARG A 346 -16.67 26.11 4.07
N GLY A 347 -16.90 26.31 2.77
CA GLY A 347 -15.84 26.36 1.77
C GLY A 347 -15.32 25.02 1.26
N ILE A 348 -14.73 25.06 0.07
CA ILE A 348 -14.10 23.91 -0.59
C ILE A 348 -12.69 24.31 -1.02
N ILE A 349 -11.71 23.47 -0.70
CA ILE A 349 -10.34 23.54 -1.23
C ILE A 349 -10.10 22.28 -2.05
N CYS A 350 -9.50 22.44 -3.23
CA CYS A 350 -9.09 21.31 -4.06
C CYS A 350 -7.59 21.33 -4.26
N PHE A 351 -6.91 20.25 -3.89
CA PHE A 351 -5.51 20.02 -4.20
C PHE A 351 -5.40 19.19 -5.49
N GLU A 352 -4.74 19.75 -6.50
CA GLU A 352 -4.45 19.08 -7.77
C GLU A 352 -2.98 18.64 -7.77
N VAL A 353 -2.70 17.34 -7.73
CA VAL A 353 -1.32 16.83 -7.76
C VAL A 353 -0.80 16.77 -9.20
N THR A 354 0.18 17.60 -9.52
CA THR A 354 0.67 17.77 -10.89
C THR A 354 2.21 17.80 -10.97
N ASP A 355 2.76 17.39 -12.12
CA ASP A 355 4.21 17.43 -12.37
C ASP A 355 4.71 18.85 -12.69
N GLN A 356 3.82 19.74 -13.15
CA GLN A 356 4.18 21.09 -13.56
C GLN A 356 3.81 22.09 -12.47
N GLU A 357 4.67 23.07 -12.21
CA GLU A 357 4.31 24.21 -11.38
C GLU A 357 3.22 25.03 -12.10
N LYS A 358 1.97 24.85 -11.67
CA LYS A 358 0.84 25.65 -12.11
C LYS A 358 0.57 26.75 -11.07
N GLN A 359 -0.04 27.84 -11.50
CA GLN A 359 -0.55 28.85 -10.57
C GLN A 359 -1.88 28.39 -9.95
N VAL A 360 -2.16 28.88 -8.75
CA VAL A 360 -3.47 28.70 -8.07
C VAL A 360 -4.57 29.28 -8.96
N ARG A 361 -5.69 28.57 -9.08
CA ARG A 361 -6.84 28.98 -9.89
C ARG A 361 -8.11 28.90 -9.07
N THR A 362 -9.06 29.77 -9.36
CA THR A 362 -10.40 29.70 -8.77
C THR A 362 -11.37 29.20 -9.83
N ILE A 363 -12.10 28.13 -9.53
CA ILE A 363 -13.16 27.57 -10.39
C ILE A 363 -14.49 27.69 -9.64
N ALA A 364 -15.44 28.43 -10.21
CA ALA A 364 -16.65 28.89 -9.53
C ALA A 364 -16.31 29.65 -8.24
N ASN A 365 -16.26 28.96 -7.09
CA ASN A 365 -15.86 29.50 -5.77
C ASN A 365 -14.85 28.61 -5.04
N VAL A 366 -14.20 27.68 -5.74
CA VAL A 366 -13.26 26.70 -5.18
C VAL A 366 -11.83 27.10 -5.53
N LYS A 367 -10.97 27.24 -4.51
CA LYS A 367 -9.53 27.48 -4.69
C LYS A 367 -8.87 26.15 -5.04
N VAL A 368 -8.42 26.01 -6.28
CA VAL A 368 -7.67 24.87 -6.79
C VAL A 368 -6.18 25.17 -6.65
N MET A 369 -5.53 24.41 -5.79
CA MET A 369 -4.12 24.53 -5.44
C MET A 369 -3.33 23.40 -6.09
N PRO A 370 -2.55 23.70 -7.14
CA PRO A 370 -1.66 22.71 -7.71
C PRO A 370 -0.50 22.43 -6.75
N ILE A 371 -0.27 21.15 -6.44
CA ILE A 371 0.84 20.70 -5.60
C ILE A 371 1.78 19.86 -6.45
N SER A 372 3.06 20.27 -6.49
CA SER A 372 4.12 19.51 -7.15
C SER A 372 4.52 18.27 -6.36
N LYS A 373 4.88 17.19 -7.06
CA LYS A 373 5.37 15.95 -6.45
C LYS A 373 6.53 16.23 -5.48
N GLY A 374 6.47 15.64 -4.29
CA GLY A 374 7.52 15.76 -3.27
C GLY A 374 7.59 17.09 -2.53
N LYS A 375 6.82 18.12 -2.91
CA LYS A 375 6.71 19.40 -2.18
C LYS A 375 5.46 19.46 -1.29
N PHE A 376 5.06 18.33 -0.70
CA PHE A 376 3.83 18.23 0.10
C PHE A 376 3.86 19.03 1.40
N GLU A 377 5.05 19.40 1.88
CA GLU A 377 5.25 20.17 3.11
C GLU A 377 4.49 21.51 3.11
N GLN A 378 4.26 22.09 1.91
CA GLN A 378 3.69 23.42 1.74
C GLN A 378 2.16 23.42 1.57
N ALA A 379 1.51 22.25 1.54
CA ALA A 379 0.09 22.11 1.20
C ALA A 379 -0.84 23.06 1.99
N PHE A 380 -0.65 23.19 3.31
CA PHE A 380 -1.46 24.13 4.12
C PHE A 380 -0.90 25.56 4.13
N THR A 381 0.38 25.75 3.85
CA THR A 381 1.03 27.06 3.92
C THR A 381 0.63 27.93 2.73
N GLU A 382 0.43 27.33 1.56
CA GLU A 382 -0.04 28.02 0.36
C GLU A 382 -1.51 28.41 0.42
N VAL A 383 -2.32 27.65 1.17
CA VAL A 383 -3.74 28.00 1.39
C VAL A 383 -3.86 29.37 2.06
N VAL A 384 -2.99 29.63 3.04
CA VAL A 384 -3.01 30.80 3.93
C VAL A 384 -2.33 32.03 3.29
N LYS A 385 -1.67 31.89 2.13
CA LYS A 385 -1.15 33.06 1.42
C LYS A 385 -2.33 33.90 0.89
N PRO A 386 -2.37 35.20 1.22
CA PRO A 386 -3.45 36.10 0.82
C PRO A 386 -3.58 36.21 -0.70
#